data_AF-A0A8S3JTE7-F1
#
_entry.id   AF-A0A8S3JTE7-F1
#
_cell.length_a   1.000
_cell.length_b   1.000
_cell.length_c   1.000
_cell.angle_alpha   90.00
_cell.angle_beta   90.00
_cell.angle_gamma   90.00
#
_symmetry.space_group_name_H-M   'P 1'
#
loop_
_entity.id
_entity.type
_entity.pdbx_description
1 polymer ?
#
loop_
_entity_poly.entity_id
_entity_poly.type
_entity_poly.pdbx_seq_one_letter_code
_entity_poly.pdbx_strand_id
1 'polypeptide(L)'
;QYVQWLNALCDYMTRKSAEFSRQPDYYPALLKAYLLVKTPELIIEFVQSNASYVPVDYCKILIDAQHYNAAAVLYSSHEKHQQAIDIWKK
;
A
#
# COMPACT_ATOMS: atom_id res chain seq x y z
N GLN A 1 21.14 -9.43 3.03
CA GLN A 1 21.39 -8.33 3.98
C GLN A 1 20.39 -7.19 3.79
N TYR A 2 20.29 -6.56 2.62
CA TYR A 2 19.34 -5.44 2.37
C TYR A 2 17.85 -5.79 2.57
N VAL A 3 17.38 -6.91 2.01
CA VAL A 3 15.97 -7.37 2.15
C VAL A 3 15.59 -7.71 3.59
N GLN A 4 16.53 -8.23 4.38
CA GLN A 4 16.30 -8.53 5.80
C GLN A 4 16.17 -7.25 6.61
N TRP A 5 16.99 -6.24 6.33
CA TRP A 5 16.91 -4.94 6.97
C TRP A 5 15.59 -4.23 6.65
N LEU A 6 15.15 -4.24 5.38
CA LEU A 6 13.87 -3.69 4.98
C LEU A 6 12.68 -4.41 5.63
N ASN A 7 12.72 -5.73 5.74
CA ASN A 7 11.70 -6.47 6.48
C ASN A 7 11.65 -6.08 7.97
N ALA A 8 12.81 -5.98 8.62
CA ALA A 8 12.88 -5.53 10.01
C ALA A 8 12.39 -4.08 10.20
N LEU A 9 12.64 -3.20 9.23
CA LEU A 9 12.12 -1.84 9.20
C LEU A 9 10.60 -1.82 9.09
N CYS A 10 10.02 -2.59 8.17
CA CYS A 10 8.56 -2.74 8.06
C CYS A 10 7.96 -3.19 9.40
N ASP A 11 8.52 -4.23 10.01
CA ASP A 11 8.02 -4.78 11.27
C ASP A 11 8.19 -3.79 12.44
N TYR A 12 9.25 -2.98 12.42
CA TYR A 12 9.44 -1.89 13.39
C TYR A 12 8.40 -0.78 13.21
N MET A 13 8.21 -0.29 11.98
CA MET A 13 7.23 0.75 11.67
C MET A 13 5.82 0.32 12.04
N THR A 14 5.41 -0.91 11.68
CA THR A 14 4.09 -1.46 12.00
C THR A 14 3.88 -1.55 13.52
N ARG A 15 4.87 -2.03 14.28
CA ARG A 15 4.81 -2.08 15.76
C ARG A 15 4.71 -0.70 16.40
N LYS A 16 5.31 0.31 15.77
CA LYS A 16 5.31 1.71 16.22
C LYS A 16 4.27 2.58 15.55
N SER A 17 3.26 1.98 14.92
CA SER A 17 2.19 2.69 14.21
C SER A 17 1.48 3.73 15.08
N ALA A 18 1.27 3.47 16.38
CA ALA A 18 0.67 4.44 17.30
C ALA A 18 1.49 5.74 17.44
N GLU A 19 2.81 5.66 17.26
CA GLU A 19 3.76 6.76 17.37
C GLU A 19 3.89 7.52 16.04
N PHE A 20 3.95 6.78 14.92
CA PHE A 20 4.31 7.35 13.62
C PHE A 20 3.14 7.57 12.65
N SER A 21 1.96 6.95 12.86
CA SER A 21 0.82 7.04 11.92
C SER A 21 0.31 8.46 11.65
N ARG A 22 0.60 9.40 12.57
CA ARG A 22 0.25 10.82 12.40
C ARG A 22 1.18 11.57 11.45
N GLN A 23 2.33 10.99 11.11
CA GLN A 23 3.23 11.60 10.13
C GLN A 23 2.64 11.44 8.73
N PRO A 24 2.63 12.50 7.91
CA PRO A 24 1.96 12.50 6.61
C PRO A 24 2.52 11.44 5.65
N ASP A 25 3.80 11.12 5.76
CA ASP A 25 4.49 10.17 4.89
C ASP A 25 4.51 8.73 5.43
N TYR A 26 3.93 8.46 6.60
CA TYR A 26 4.03 7.14 7.25
C TYR A 26 3.44 6.03 6.38
N TYR A 27 2.16 6.12 6.00
CA TYR A 27 1.49 5.10 5.17
C TYR A 27 2.07 5.02 3.75
N PRO A 28 2.36 6.14 3.06
CA PRO A 28 3.08 6.12 1.79
C PRO A 28 4.43 5.42 1.84
N ALA A 29 5.24 5.70 2.87
CA ALA A 29 6.57 5.09 3.04
C ALA A 29 6.46 3.59 3.36
N LEU A 30 5.53 3.22 4.24
CA LEU A 30 5.30 1.83 4.60
C LEU A 30 4.81 1.00 3.40
N LEU A 31 3.93 1.56 2.56
CA LEU A 31 3.50 0.91 1.32
C LEU A 31 4.66 0.67 0.36
N LYS A 32 5.53 1.67 0.16
CA LYS A 32 6.74 1.52 -0.67
C LYS A 32 7.66 0.41 -0.13
N ALA A 33 7.85 0.36 1.19
CA ALA A 33 8.64 -0.69 1.80
C ALA A 33 7.99 -2.07 1.61
N TYR A 34 6.66 -2.17 1.76
CA TYR A 34 5.91 -3.40 1.53
C TYR A 34 6.05 -3.91 0.09
N LEU A 35 5.95 -3.03 -0.90
CA LEU A 35 6.13 -3.37 -2.31
C LEU A 35 7.50 -3.97 -2.64
N LEU A 36 8.52 -3.69 -1.82
CA LEU A 36 9.87 -4.21 -2.03
C LEU A 36 10.11 -5.58 -1.39
N VAL A 37 9.39 -5.92 -0.31
CA VAL A 37 9.76 -7.08 0.54
C VAL A 37 8.62 -7.96 1.03
N LYS A 38 7.36 -7.54 0.87
CA LYS A 38 6.19 -8.29 1.34
C LYS A 38 5.47 -8.96 0.18
N THR A 39 4.71 -9.99 0.50
CA THR A 39 3.95 -10.73 -0.51
C THR A 39 2.75 -9.92 -1.01
N PRO A 40 2.22 -10.23 -2.21
CA PRO A 40 1.04 -9.55 -2.74
C PRO A 40 -0.17 -9.54 -1.79
N GLU A 41 -0.36 -10.61 -1.02
CA GLU A 41 -1.46 -10.74 -0.06
C GLU A 41 -1.35 -9.70 1.06
N LEU A 42 -0.14 -9.54 1.63
CA LEU A 42 0.11 -8.55 2.69
C LEU A 42 0.01 -7.11 2.18
N ILE A 43 0.32 -6.88 0.90
CA ILE A 43 0.15 -5.56 0.26
C ILE A 43 -1.35 -5.23 0.12
N ILE A 44 -2.17 -6.19 -0.30
CA ILE A 44 -3.62 -6.00 -0.41
C ILE A 44 -4.24 -5.74 0.98
N GLU A 45 -3.88 -6.55 1.98
CA GLU A 45 -4.37 -6.38 3.37
C GLU A 45 -3.99 -5.01 3.93
N PHE A 46 -2.74 -4.57 3.68
CA PHE A 46 -2.28 -3.25 4.07
C PHE A 46 -3.13 -2.16 3.42
N VAL A 47 -3.36 -2.22 2.11
CA VAL A 47 -4.14 -1.20 1.40
C VAL A 47 -5.58 -1.21 1.88
N GLN A 48 -6.23 -2.38 2.01
CA GLN A 48 -7.59 -2.48 2.54
C GLN A 48 -7.75 -1.80 3.91
N SER A 49 -6.78 -1.97 4.80
CA SER A 49 -6.84 -1.42 6.15
C SER A 49 -6.48 0.07 6.23
N ASN A 50 -5.78 0.61 5.24
CA ASN A 50 -5.15 1.93 5.34
C ASN A 50 -5.38 2.85 4.13
N ALA A 51 -6.24 2.46 3.17
CA ALA A 51 -6.38 3.17 1.89
C ALA A 51 -6.80 4.64 2.03
N SER A 52 -7.55 4.99 3.07
CA SER A 52 -7.93 6.37 3.39
C SER A 52 -6.73 7.28 3.73
N TYR A 53 -5.60 6.69 4.14
CA TYR A 53 -4.37 7.40 4.47
C TYR A 53 -3.31 7.34 3.36
N VAL A 54 -3.56 6.59 2.30
CA VAL A 54 -2.66 6.46 1.15
C VAL A 54 -3.19 7.35 0.02
N PRO A 55 -2.38 8.26 -0.57
CA PRO A 55 -2.83 9.09 -1.68
C PRO A 55 -3.20 8.27 -2.92
N VAL A 56 -4.25 8.68 -3.64
CA VAL A 56 -4.73 8.01 -4.86
C VAL A 56 -3.65 7.86 -5.96
N ASP A 57 -2.65 8.76 -5.99
CA ASP A 57 -1.55 8.68 -6.96
C ASP A 57 -0.70 7.40 -6.81
N TYR A 58 -0.76 6.72 -5.66
CA TYR A 58 -0.12 5.42 -5.44
C TYR A 58 -0.80 4.29 -6.22
N CYS A 59 -2.02 4.49 -6.75
CA CYS A 59 -2.63 3.52 -7.66
C CYS A 59 -1.73 3.23 -8.86
N LYS A 60 -1.05 4.25 -9.41
CA LYS A 60 -0.13 4.06 -10.53
C LYS A 60 1.05 3.15 -10.15
N ILE A 61 1.63 3.36 -8.97
CA ILE A 61 2.72 2.53 -8.44
C ILE A 61 2.25 1.08 -8.26
N LEU A 62 1.05 0.88 -7.71
CA LEU A 62 0.47 -0.44 -7.53
C LEU A 62 0.23 -1.15 -8.88
N ILE A 63 -0.26 -0.43 -9.88
CA ILE A 63 -0.46 -0.96 -11.24
C ILE A 63 0.87 -1.33 -11.90
N ASP A 64 1.86 -0.44 -11.84
CA ASP A 64 3.19 -0.65 -12.43
C ASP A 64 3.89 -1.86 -11.78
N ALA A 65 3.64 -2.10 -10.49
CA ALA A 65 4.08 -3.27 -9.75
C ALA A 65 3.16 -4.50 -9.87
N GLN A 66 2.15 -4.46 -10.75
CA GLN A 66 1.19 -5.55 -11.02
C GLN A 66 0.29 -5.95 -9.82
N HIS A 67 0.15 -5.08 -8.82
CA HIS A 67 -0.78 -5.24 -7.70
C HIS A 67 -2.16 -4.65 -8.02
N TYR A 68 -2.81 -5.19 -9.06
CA TYR A 68 -4.10 -4.71 -9.58
C TYR A 68 -5.21 -4.71 -8.52
N ASN A 69 -5.32 -5.75 -7.70
CA ASN A 69 -6.32 -5.82 -6.63
C ASN A 69 -6.12 -4.71 -5.60
N ALA A 70 -4.88 -4.45 -5.18
CA ALA A 70 -4.58 -3.36 -4.26
C ALA A 70 -4.87 -1.99 -4.90
N ALA A 71 -4.55 -1.82 -6.19
CA ALA A 71 -4.87 -0.59 -6.92
C ALA A 71 -6.39 -0.36 -7.03
N ALA A 72 -7.17 -1.41 -7.27
CA ALA A 72 -8.62 -1.33 -7.34
C ALA A 72 -9.23 -0.97 -5.98
N VAL A 73 -8.73 -1.55 -4.89
CA VAL A 73 -9.13 -1.19 -3.51
C VAL A 73 -8.84 0.27 -3.24
N LEU A 74 -7.63 0.75 -3.57
CA LEU A 74 -7.24 2.14 -3.36
C LEU A 74 -8.09 3.11 -4.20
N TYR A 75 -8.36 2.82 -5.48
CA TYR A 75 -9.27 3.66 -6.25
C TYR A 75 -10.68 3.69 -5.64
N SER A 76 -11.18 2.54 -5.19
CA SER A 76 -12.50 2.46 -4.59
C SER A 76 -12.61 3.29 -3.31
N SER A 77 -11.58 3.29 -2.46
CA SER A 77 -11.57 4.09 -1.22
C SER A 77 -11.49 5.60 -1.47
N HIS A 78 -11.06 6.01 -2.67
CA HIS A 78 -10.99 7.40 -3.12
C HIS A 78 -12.15 7.77 -4.07
N GLU A 79 -13.24 7.00 -4.04
CA GLU A 79 -14.47 7.22 -4.84
C GLU A 79 -14.24 7.21 -6.37
N LYS A 80 -13.12 6.61 -6.82
CA LYS A 80 -12.77 6.42 -8.24
C LYS A 80 -13.29 5.07 -8.74
N HIS A 81 -14.60 4.84 -8.57
CA HIS A 81 -15.21 3.53 -8.83
C HIS A 81 -15.06 3.06 -10.28
N GLN A 82 -15.10 3.97 -11.26
CA GLN A 82 -14.91 3.60 -12.66
C GLN A 82 -13.50 3.05 -12.90
N GLN A 83 -12.46 3.72 -12.38
CA GLN A 83 -11.08 3.26 -12.47
C GLN A 83 -10.89 1.91 -11.76
N ALA A 84 -11.54 1.71 -10.61
CA ALA A 84 -11.51 0.42 -9.92
C ALA A 84 -12.12 -0.68 -10.80
N ILE A 85 -13.30 -0.46 -11.39
CA ILE A 85 -13.97 -1.40 -12.31
C ILE A 85 -13.10 -1.72 -13.52
N ASP A 86 -12.43 -0.71 -14.09
CA ASP A 86 -11.58 -0.88 -15.28
C ASP A 86 -10.36 -1.76 -14.98
N ILE A 87 -9.82 -1.69 -13.75
CA ILE A 87 -8.74 -2.58 -13.31
C ILE A 87 -9.23 -4.02 -13.13
N TRP A 88 -10.41 -4.22 -12.54
CA TRP A 88 -10.98 -5.56 -12.34
C TRP A 88 -11.27 -6.32 -13.65
N LYS A 89 -11.33 -5.61 -14.78
CA LYS A 89 -11.54 -6.20 -16.12
C LYS A 89 -10.25 -6.61 -16.83
N LYS A 90 -9.07 -6.28 -16.28
CA LYS A 90 -7.76 -6.67 -16.80
C LYS A 90 -7.31 -7.99 -16.21
#